data_AF-A0A0E3WCD6-F1
#
_entry.id   AF-A0A0E3WCD6-F1
#
_cell.length_a   1.000
_cell.length_b   1.000
_cell.length_c   1.000
_cell.angle_alpha   90.00
_cell.angle_beta   90.00
_cell.angle_gamma   90.00
#
_symmetry.space_group_name_H-M   'P 1'
#
loop_
_entity.id
_entity.type
_entity.pdbx_description
1 polymer ?
#
loop_
_entity_poly.entity_id
_entity_poly.type
_entity_poly.pdbx_seq_one_letter_code
_entity_poly.pdbx_strand_id
1 'polypeptide(L)'
;MRIHITRVAGALVSASAILAAATTCAGAAGADAQEDQFVATLAQLQIPVIDNVPGLVYRAREICGELDRGGSFQSVVDEETNTTYSGSPSLHLVPDRVTRTAVKFVTASVTVYCPSHQGLIP
;
A
#
# COMPACT_ATOMS: atom_id res chain seq x y z
N MET A 1 40.08 -34.33 -45.23
CA MET A 1 39.91 -35.76 -44.91
C MET A 1 39.39 -35.85 -43.48
N ARG A 2 38.38 -36.70 -43.25
CA ARG A 2 37.43 -36.76 -42.12
C ARG A 2 38.07 -36.90 -40.72
N ILE A 3 37.34 -36.47 -39.68
CA ILE A 3 36.90 -37.23 -38.46
C ILE A 3 35.85 -36.36 -37.73
N HIS A 4 34.56 -36.64 -37.91
CA HIS A 4 33.62 -37.30 -36.99
C HIS A 4 32.85 -36.39 -36.01
N ILE A 5 31.55 -36.37 -36.26
CA ILE A 5 30.44 -35.94 -35.43
C ILE A 5 30.42 -36.78 -34.15
N THR A 6 30.27 -36.16 -32.97
CA THR A 6 29.35 -36.60 -31.88
C THR A 6 29.55 -35.73 -30.63
N ARG A 7 28.51 -34.98 -30.25
CA ARG A 7 27.84 -35.09 -28.94
C ARG A 7 26.70 -34.09 -28.85
N VAL A 8 25.48 -34.62 -28.94
CA VAL A 8 24.29 -34.06 -28.31
C VAL A 8 24.44 -34.28 -26.81
N ALA A 9 24.39 -33.22 -26.00
CA ALA A 9 23.95 -33.27 -24.60
C ALA A 9 24.01 -31.87 -23.98
N GLY A 10 22.96 -31.48 -23.27
CA GLY A 10 23.05 -30.50 -22.18
C GLY A 10 22.15 -29.28 -22.31
N ALA A 11 20.83 -29.49 -22.19
CA ALA A 11 19.94 -28.43 -21.75
C ALA A 11 20.31 -28.04 -20.31
N LEU A 12 20.63 -26.76 -20.08
CA LEU A 12 20.67 -26.17 -18.75
C LEU A 12 20.01 -24.79 -18.84
N VAL A 13 18.69 -24.79 -18.63
CA VAL A 13 17.89 -23.60 -18.33
C VAL A 13 18.36 -23.08 -16.98
N SER A 14 19.09 -21.97 -16.97
CA SER A 14 19.43 -21.24 -15.74
C SER A 14 18.34 -20.20 -15.48
N ALA A 15 17.21 -20.64 -14.93
CA ALA A 15 16.22 -19.74 -14.35
C ALA A 15 16.72 -19.30 -12.97
N SER A 16 17.43 -18.18 -12.91
CA SER A 16 17.84 -17.56 -11.65
C SER A 16 16.77 -16.54 -11.23
N ALA A 17 15.66 -17.03 -10.69
CA ALA A 17 14.70 -16.19 -9.98
C ALA A 17 15.31 -15.82 -8.62
N ILE A 18 15.86 -14.61 -8.51
CA ILE A 18 16.29 -14.05 -7.22
C ILE A 18 15.01 -13.58 -6.52
N LEU A 19 14.39 -14.46 -5.71
CA LEU A 19 13.42 -14.01 -4.72
C LEU A 19 14.19 -13.29 -3.61
N ALA A 20 14.20 -11.97 -3.66
CA ALA A 20 14.53 -11.16 -2.50
C ALA A 20 13.35 -11.22 -1.51
N ALA A 21 13.27 -12.30 -0.73
CA ALA A 21 12.40 -12.35 0.43
C ALA A 21 13.06 -11.51 1.53
N ALA A 22 12.66 -10.24 1.65
CA ALA A 22 12.92 -9.47 2.85
C ALA A 22 12.08 -10.08 3.98
N THR A 23 12.62 -11.07 4.66
CA THR A 23 12.06 -11.59 5.91
C THR A 23 12.23 -10.52 6.97
N THR A 24 11.23 -9.67 7.16
CA THR A 24 11.13 -8.85 8.36
C THR A 24 10.94 -9.80 9.54
N CYS A 25 11.93 -9.82 10.44
CA CYS A 25 11.86 -10.54 11.71
C CYS A 25 10.68 -10.00 12.53
N ALA A 26 9.54 -10.67 12.44
CA ALA A 26 8.42 -10.46 13.33
C ALA A 26 8.75 -11.07 14.71
N GLY A 27 9.47 -10.31 15.53
CA GLY A 27 9.39 -10.44 16.98
C GLY A 27 7.96 -10.07 17.40
N ALA A 28 7.42 -10.76 18.41
CA ALA A 28 6.05 -10.64 18.86
C ALA A 28 5.65 -9.19 19.26
N ALA A 29 5.20 -8.38 18.30
CA ALA A 29 4.51 -7.08 18.44
C ALA A 29 4.06 -6.57 17.04
N GLY A 30 3.39 -7.42 16.25
CA GLY A 30 3.04 -7.09 14.87
C GLY A 30 2.03 -5.94 14.71
N ALA A 31 1.22 -5.68 15.74
CA ALA A 31 0.26 -4.57 15.73
C ALA A 31 0.97 -3.22 15.92
N ASP A 32 1.85 -3.12 16.92
CA ASP A 32 2.59 -1.89 17.23
C ASP A 32 3.57 -1.53 16.10
N ALA A 33 4.29 -2.52 15.54
CA ALA A 33 5.25 -2.25 14.47
C ALA A 33 4.61 -1.74 13.17
N GLN A 34 3.45 -2.28 12.80
CA GLN A 34 2.73 -1.86 11.59
C GLN A 34 2.02 -0.52 11.78
N GLU A 35 1.54 -0.24 13.00
CA GLU A 35 1.03 1.07 13.39
C GLU A 35 2.12 2.14 13.35
N ASP A 36 3.29 1.87 13.93
CA ASP A 36 4.45 2.78 13.90
C ASP A 36 4.88 3.06 12.44
N GLN A 37 4.90 2.03 11.59
CA GLN A 37 5.19 2.19 10.17
C GLN A 37 4.13 3.05 9.47
N PHE A 38 2.85 2.90 9.82
CA PHE A 38 1.77 3.71 9.27
C PHE A 38 1.93 5.18 9.65
N VAL A 39 2.17 5.48 10.93
CA VAL A 39 2.42 6.85 11.42
C VAL A 39 3.63 7.47 10.72
N ALA A 40 4.72 6.71 10.57
CA ALA A 40 5.89 7.16 9.83
C ALA A 40 5.58 7.45 8.34
N THR A 41 4.74 6.63 7.71
CA THR A 41 4.32 6.82 6.31
C THR A 41 3.43 8.06 6.15
N LEU A 42 2.51 8.32 7.09
CA LEU A 42 1.71 9.56 7.09
C LEU A 42 2.60 10.80 7.19
N ALA A 43 3.61 10.77 8.06
CA ALA A 43 4.57 11.85 8.20
C ALA A 43 5.38 12.09 6.90
N GLN A 44 5.84 11.02 6.24
CA GLN A 44 6.52 11.10 4.94
C GLN A 44 5.63 11.73 3.85
N LEU A 45 4.34 11.40 3.87
CA LEU A 45 3.36 11.98 2.95
C LEU A 45 2.87 13.36 3.39
N GLN A 46 3.42 13.94 4.46
CA GLN A 46 3.06 15.26 4.98
C GLN A 46 1.60 15.35 5.41
N ILE A 47 1.02 14.24 5.88
CA ILE A 47 -0.27 14.25 6.55
C ILE A 47 0.00 14.50 8.04
N PRO A 48 -0.49 15.60 8.62
CA PRO A 48 -0.35 15.83 10.04
C PRO A 48 -1.14 14.74 10.79
N VAL A 49 -0.46 14.03 11.68
CA VAL A 49 -1.12 13.08 12.59
C VAL A 49 -1.65 13.91 13.75
N ILE A 50 -2.94 14.22 13.70
CA ILE A 50 -3.64 15.05 14.69
C ILE A 50 -4.73 14.20 15.31
N ASP A 51 -4.50 13.81 16.57
CA ASP A 51 -5.38 13.09 17.49
C ASP A 51 -5.97 11.75 16.99
N ASN A 52 -6.12 10.79 17.91
CA ASN A 52 -6.75 9.49 17.65
C ASN A 52 -6.08 8.61 16.56
N VAL A 53 -4.78 8.33 16.72
CA VAL A 53 -4.05 7.32 15.90
C VAL A 53 -4.81 5.98 15.79
N PRO A 54 -5.40 5.42 16.87
CA PRO A 54 -6.16 4.17 16.75
C PRO A 54 -7.31 4.23 15.73
N GLY A 55 -8.01 5.37 15.65
CA GLY A 55 -9.06 5.57 14.64
C GLY A 55 -8.52 5.61 13.22
N LEU A 56 -7.36 6.25 13.00
CA LEU A 56 -6.70 6.28 11.69
C LEU A 56 -6.24 4.87 11.26
N VAL A 57 -5.71 4.09 12.20
CA VAL A 57 -5.30 2.70 11.95
C VAL A 57 -6.50 1.83 11.63
N TYR A 58 -7.60 1.97 12.37
CA TYR A 58 -8.85 1.26 12.09
C TYR A 58 -9.34 1.56 10.67
N ARG A 59 -9.42 2.85 10.31
CA ARG A 59 -9.87 3.25 8.97
C ARG A 59 -8.92 2.76 7.87
N ALA A 60 -7.60 2.82 8.09
CA ALA A 60 -6.62 2.33 7.13
C ALA A 60 -6.74 0.82 6.85
N ARG A 61 -7.15 0.03 7.85
CA ARG A 61 -7.43 -1.41 7.66
C ARG A 61 -8.77 -1.64 6.96
N GLU A 62 -9.79 -0.83 7.22
CA GLU A 62 -11.08 -0.92 6.51
C GLU A 62 -10.93 -0.67 5.00
N ILE A 63 -10.09 0.29 4.62
CA ILE A 63 -9.75 0.56 3.21
C ILE A 63 -9.30 -0.71 2.50
N CYS A 64 -8.47 -1.52 3.13
CA CYS A 64 -8.03 -2.79 2.54
C CYS A 64 -9.20 -3.75 2.32
N GLY A 65 -10.15 -3.82 3.26
CA GLY A 65 -11.37 -4.60 3.09
C GLY A 65 -12.29 -4.08 1.98
N GLU A 66 -12.29 -2.77 1.69
CA GLU A 66 -13.01 -2.19 0.55
C GLU A 66 -12.37 -2.58 -0.79
N LEU A 67 -11.04 -2.55 -0.86
CA LEU A 67 -10.29 -2.96 -2.04
C LEU A 67 -10.40 -4.48 -2.29
N ASP A 68 -10.34 -5.30 -1.24
CA ASP A 68 -10.54 -6.75 -1.32
C ASP A 68 -11.92 -7.14 -1.86
N ARG A 69 -12.93 -6.28 -1.64
CA ARG A 69 -14.29 -6.44 -2.18
C ARG A 69 -14.43 -5.96 -3.63
N GLY A 70 -13.34 -5.54 -4.27
CA GLY A 70 -13.32 -5.06 -5.65
C GLY A 70 -13.54 -3.55 -5.79
N GLY A 71 -13.45 -2.79 -4.70
CA GLY A 71 -13.42 -1.33 -4.76
C GLY A 71 -12.20 -0.82 -5.53
N SER A 72 -12.35 0.31 -6.20
CA SER A 72 -11.23 0.99 -6.86
C SER A 72 -10.52 1.94 -5.90
N PHE A 73 -9.25 2.26 -6.17
CA PHE A 73 -8.54 3.28 -5.41
C PHE A 73 -9.31 4.61 -5.39
N GLN A 74 -9.84 5.03 -6.54
CA GLN A 74 -10.58 6.30 -6.65
C GLN A 74 -11.88 6.28 -5.82
N SER A 75 -12.63 5.18 -5.82
CA SER A 75 -13.86 5.11 -5.02
C SER A 75 -13.59 5.22 -3.52
N VAL A 76 -12.47 4.67 -3.03
CA VAL A 76 -12.06 4.84 -1.63
C VAL A 76 -11.67 6.30 -1.35
N VAL A 77 -10.93 6.94 -2.26
CA VAL A 77 -10.59 8.37 -2.14
C VAL A 77 -11.83 9.25 -2.10
N ASP A 78 -12.84 8.94 -2.92
CA ASP A 78 -14.10 9.67 -2.96
C ASP A 78 -14.87 9.49 -1.64
N GLU A 79 -14.90 8.29 -1.07
CA GLU A 79 -15.51 8.01 0.24
C GLU A 79 -14.81 8.78 1.36
N GLU A 80 -13.47 8.79 1.42
CA GLU A 80 -12.71 9.56 2.40
C GLU A 80 -12.98 11.05 2.29
N THR A 81 -13.05 11.55 1.06
CA THR A 81 -13.34 12.96 0.76
C THR A 81 -14.76 13.32 1.21
N ASN A 82 -15.76 12.48 0.91
CA ASN A 82 -17.15 12.68 1.30
C ASN A 82 -17.34 12.62 2.82
N THR A 83 -16.67 11.67 3.49
CA THR A 83 -16.66 11.57 4.96
C THR A 83 -16.08 12.84 5.58
N THR A 84 -14.97 13.35 5.03
CA THR A 84 -14.34 14.59 5.47
C THR A 84 -15.29 15.78 5.32
N TYR A 85 -16.00 15.90 4.20
CA TYR A 85 -16.99 16.95 3.99
C TYR A 85 -18.20 16.82 4.92
N SER A 86 -18.67 15.60 5.19
CA SER A 86 -19.76 15.36 6.13
C SER A 86 -19.39 15.83 7.55
N GLY A 87 -18.14 15.63 7.97
CA GLY A 87 -17.65 16.11 9.26
C GLY A 87 -17.34 17.61 9.30
N SER A 88 -17.01 18.21 8.16
CA SER A 88 -16.67 19.63 8.04
C SER A 88 -17.02 20.20 6.67
N PRO A 89 -18.29 20.64 6.47
CA PRO A 89 -18.77 21.12 5.18
C PRO A 89 -18.01 22.35 4.64
N SER A 90 -17.41 23.16 5.52
CA SER A 90 -16.59 24.30 5.10
C SER A 90 -15.35 23.90 4.28
N LEU A 91 -14.92 22.63 4.37
CA LEU A 91 -13.78 22.11 3.59
C LEU A 91 -14.08 22.02 2.09
N HIS A 92 -15.35 22.14 1.67
CA HIS A 92 -15.69 22.32 0.25
C HIS A 92 -15.04 23.58 -0.38
N LEU A 93 -14.57 24.53 0.43
CA LEU A 93 -13.82 25.71 -0.05
C LEU A 93 -12.38 25.38 -0.48
N VAL A 94 -11.85 24.21 -0.11
CA VAL A 94 -10.47 23.78 -0.40
C VAL A 94 -10.43 22.35 -0.95
N PRO A 95 -11.21 22.03 -2.01
CA PRO A 95 -11.45 20.65 -2.42
C PRO A 95 -10.18 19.91 -2.83
N ASP A 96 -9.29 20.57 -3.60
CA ASP A 96 -8.02 19.98 -4.05
C ASP A 96 -7.11 19.56 -2.88
N ARG A 97 -7.16 20.31 -1.77
CA ARG A 97 -6.38 19.98 -0.56
C ARG A 97 -6.95 18.73 0.12
N VAL A 98 -8.28 18.63 0.20
CA VAL A 98 -8.97 17.47 0.79
C VAL A 98 -8.68 16.23 -0.02
N THR A 99 -8.94 16.26 -1.34
CA THR A 99 -8.68 15.13 -2.22
C THR A 99 -7.21 14.71 -2.20
N ARG A 100 -6.27 15.65 -2.22
CA ARG A 100 -4.83 15.32 -2.12
C ARG A 100 -4.49 14.63 -0.79
N THR A 101 -5.11 15.06 0.30
CA THR A 101 -4.90 14.44 1.62
C THR A 101 -5.51 13.04 1.64
N ALA A 102 -6.71 12.86 1.11
CA ALA A 102 -7.37 11.56 0.98
C ALA A 102 -6.52 10.58 0.12
N VAL A 103 -6.04 11.01 -1.05
CA VAL A 103 -5.14 10.20 -1.90
C VAL A 103 -3.90 9.76 -1.12
N LYS A 104 -3.24 10.67 -0.41
CA LYS A 104 -2.07 10.35 0.42
C LYS A 104 -2.42 9.38 1.55
N PHE A 105 -3.59 9.55 2.19
CA PHE A 105 -4.01 8.67 3.28
C PHE A 105 -4.26 7.25 2.76
N VAL A 106 -5.04 7.10 1.69
CA VAL A 106 -5.30 5.79 1.04
C VAL A 106 -4.00 5.16 0.55
N THR A 107 -3.06 5.95 0.00
CA THR A 107 -1.72 5.49 -0.39
C THR A 107 -0.96 4.90 0.80
N ALA A 108 -0.97 5.56 1.96
CA ALA A 108 -0.33 5.04 3.17
C ALA A 108 -1.00 3.74 3.64
N SER A 109 -2.33 3.67 3.61
CA SER A 109 -3.10 2.48 3.99
C SER A 109 -2.74 1.28 3.11
N VAL A 110 -2.73 1.45 1.79
CA VAL A 110 -2.34 0.40 0.84
C VAL A 110 -0.88 -0.01 1.05
N THR A 111 -0.01 0.96 1.27
CA THR A 111 1.43 0.71 1.44
C THR A 111 1.72 -0.17 2.66
N VAL A 112 1.00 0.06 3.76
CA VAL A 112 1.31 -0.56 5.05
C VAL A 112 0.44 -1.80 5.34
N TYR A 113 -0.86 -1.74 5.02
CA TYR A 113 -1.82 -2.75 5.44
C TYR A 113 -2.29 -3.71 4.34
N CYS A 114 -2.22 -3.33 3.06
CA CYS A 114 -2.62 -4.20 1.94
C CYS A 114 -1.66 -4.12 0.75
N PRO A 115 -0.43 -4.64 0.88
CA PRO A 115 0.59 -4.56 -0.16
C PRO A 115 0.22 -5.29 -1.46
N SER A 116 -0.76 -6.20 -1.45
CA SER A 116 -1.32 -6.82 -2.67
C SER A 116 -1.98 -5.81 -3.61
N HIS A 117 -2.41 -4.66 -3.09
CA HIS A 117 -3.10 -3.60 -3.85
C HIS A 117 -2.17 -2.45 -4.27
N GLN A 118 -0.85 -2.59 -4.10
CA GLN A 118 0.16 -1.58 -4.49
C GLN A 118 0.04 -1.13 -5.95
N GLY A 119 -0.38 -2.04 -6.85
CA GLY A 119 -0.59 -1.73 -8.26
C GLY A 119 -1.77 -0.79 -8.55
N LEU A 120 -2.56 -0.43 -7.54
CA LEU A 120 -3.68 0.51 -7.66
C LEU A 120 -3.30 1.95 -7.30
N ILE A 121 -2.14 2.16 -6.67
CA ILE A 121 -1.66 3.48 -6.25
C ILE A 121 -1.21 4.28 -7.49
N PRO A 122 -1.60 5.57 -7.61
CA PRO A 122 -1.20 6.45 -8.72
C PRO A 122 0.24 6.96 -8.64
#